data_AF-A0A842TB21-F1
#
_entry.id   AF-A0A842TB21-F1
#
_cell.length_a   1.000
_cell.length_b   1.000
_cell.length_c   1.000
_cell.angle_alpha   90.00
_cell.angle_beta   90.00
_cell.angle_gamma   90.00
#
_symmetry.space_group_name_H-M   'P 1'
#
loop_
_entity.id
_entity.type
_entity.pdbx_description
1 polymer ?
#
loop_
_entity_poly.entity_id
_entity_poly.type
_entity_poly.pdbx_seq_one_letter_code
_entity_poly.pdbx_strand_id
1 'polypeptide(L)' 'MKRSYYNDFAFKVNDREGYFGIPILCPNTSKGCKSENLKKDGHDTSVKSSPQNYTCKDCRITFYAHTSYFYRNIESNINQ' A
#
# COMPACT_ATOMS: atom_id res chain seq x y z
N MET A 1 9.36 18.23 -0.94
CA MET A 1 8.93 17.13 -1.84
C MET A 1 7.85 16.33 -1.14
N LYS A 2 6.67 16.20 -1.76
CA LYS A 2 5.58 15.32 -1.28
C LYS A 2 6.00 13.87 -1.54
N ARG A 3 5.96 13.00 -0.51
CA ARG A 3 6.39 11.59 -0.63
C ARG A 3 5.16 10.70 -0.79
N SER A 4 5.09 9.97 -1.90
CA SER A 4 4.16 8.86 -2.09
C SER A 4 4.92 7.55 -1.92
N TYR A 5 4.26 6.53 -1.39
CA TYR A 5 4.84 5.20 -1.18
C TYR A 5 4.29 4.20 -2.18
N TYR A 6 5.14 3.28 -2.61
CA TYR A 6 4.80 2.21 -3.54
C TYR A 6 5.29 0.87 -2.96
N ASN A 7 4.57 -0.20 -3.29
CA ASN A 7 5.03 -1.57 -3.16
C ASN A 7 5.53 -2.02 -4.53
N ASP A 8 6.84 -2.25 -4.64
CA ASP A 8 7.46 -2.60 -5.92
C ASP A 8 7.22 -4.08 -6.21
N PHE A 9 6.64 -4.36 -7.37
CA PHE A 9 6.37 -5.70 -7.85
C PHE A 9 7.23 -5.97 -9.09
N ALA A 10 8.06 -7.01 -9.01
CA ALA A 10 8.81 -7.51 -10.15
C ALA A 10 8.10 -8.77 -10.68
N PHE A 11 7.94 -8.88 -11.99
CA PHE A 11 7.37 -10.06 -12.63
C PHE A 11 8.23 -10.52 -13.80
N LYS A 12 8.21 -11.83 -14.05
CA LYS A 12 8.87 -12.44 -15.18
C LYS A 12 7.86 -13.23 -16.00
N VAL A 13 7.75 -12.90 -17.28
CA VAL A 13 6.88 -13.59 -18.25
C VAL A 13 7.76 -14.02 -19.42
N ASN A 14 7.93 -15.32 -19.60
CA ASN A 14 8.92 -15.91 -20.49
C ASN A 14 10.32 -15.33 -20.19
N ASP A 15 10.99 -14.76 -21.19
CA ASP A 15 12.32 -14.16 -21.06
C ASP A 15 12.30 -12.64 -20.79
N ARG A 16 11.14 -12.09 -20.38
CA ARG A 16 11.01 -10.66 -20.06
C ARG A 16 10.78 -10.44 -18.58
N GLU A 17 11.57 -9.54 -18.00
CA GLU A 17 11.36 -9.01 -16.66
C GLU A 17 10.69 -7.64 -16.76
N GLY A 18 9.73 -7.40 -15.87
CA GLY A 18 9.00 -6.15 -15.75
C GLY A 18 8.87 -5.73 -14.30
N TYR A 19 8.71 -4.42 -14.08
CA TYR A 19 8.53 -3.84 -12.76
C TYR A 19 7.29 -2.96 -12.76
N PHE A 20 6.49 -3.06 -11.71
CA PHE A 20 5.31 -2.25 -11.51
C PHE A 20 5.22 -1.79 -10.05
N GLY A 21 5.13 -0.48 -9.83
CA GLY A 21 4.94 0.09 -8.50
C GLY A 21 3.47 0.17 -8.14
N ILE A 22 3.03 -0.63 -7.18
CA ILE A 22 1.67 -0.57 -6.64
C ILE A 22 1.56 0.58 -5.64
N PRO A 23 0.70 1.60 -5.83
CA PRO A 23 0.61 2.72 -4.91
C PRO A 23 0.05 2.27 -3.55
N ILE A 24 0.69 2.71 -2.46
CA ILE A 24 0.16 2.56 -1.11
C ILE A 24 -0.82 3.69 -0.83
N LEU A 25 -2.09 3.32 -0.64
CA LEU A 25 -3.20 4.24 -0.43
C LEU A 25 -3.86 4.00 0.92
N CYS A 26 -4.29 5.08 1.58
CA CYS A 26 -5.03 4.99 2.85
C CYS A 26 -6.31 4.16 2.65
N PRO A 27 -6.55 3.09 3.44
CA PRO A 27 -7.75 2.27 3.30
C PRO A 27 -9.05 2.99 3.70
N ASN A 28 -8.96 4.13 4.39
CA ASN A 28 -10.10 4.97 4.70
C ASN A 28 -10.31 6.04 3.61
N THR A 29 -11.34 5.87 2.80
CA THR A 29 -11.70 6.78 1.70
C THR A 29 -12.67 7.89 2.12
N SER A 30 -13.32 7.78 3.29
CA SER A 30 -14.37 8.71 3.72
C SER A 30 -13.86 10.11 4.09
N LYS A 31 -12.58 10.25 4.44
CA LYS A 31 -11.99 11.49 4.96
C LYS A 31 -11.14 12.26 3.94
N GLY A 32 -11.18 11.88 2.66
CA GLY A 32 -10.35 12.53 1.63
C GLY A 32 -8.85 12.45 1.90
N CYS A 33 -8.41 11.34 2.50
CA CYS A 33 -7.01 11.13 2.90
C CYS A 33 -6.07 11.24 1.71
N LYS A 34 -4.99 12.00 1.87
CA LYS A 34 -4.00 12.20 0.80
C LYS A 34 -2.83 11.25 0.98
N SER A 35 -2.36 10.65 -0.11
CA SER A 35 -1.22 9.73 -0.08
C SER A 35 0.06 10.37 0.46
N GLU A 36 0.21 11.69 0.31
CA GLU A 36 1.32 12.49 0.84
C GLU A 36 1.34 12.58 2.38
N ASN A 37 0.22 12.27 3.03
CA ASN A 37 0.06 12.30 4.48
C ASN A 37 0.25 10.92 5.12
N LEU A 38 0.71 9.95 4.35
CA LEU A 38 1.15 8.66 4.89
C LEU A 38 2.52 8.80 5.55
N LYS A 39 2.73 8.04 6.61
CA LYS A 39 4.01 7.85 7.29
C LYS A 39 4.37 6.38 7.21
N LYS A 40 5.59 6.05 6.78
CA LYS A 40 6.14 4.69 6.84
C LYS A 40 6.69 4.44 8.24
N ASP A 41 6.10 3.51 8.99
CA ASP A 41 6.42 3.27 10.42
C ASP A 41 7.42 2.13 10.66
N GLY A 42 7.96 1.55 9.58
CA GLY A 42 8.86 0.40 9.66
C GLY A 42 8.13 -0.95 9.65
N HIS A 43 8.88 -2.02 9.91
CA HIS A 43 8.37 -3.38 9.88
C HIS A 43 7.84 -3.82 11.25
N ASP A 44 6.65 -4.42 11.27
CA ASP A 44 6.03 -4.96 12.48
C ASP A 44 6.57 -6.35 12.80
N THR A 45 7.63 -6.42 13.59
CA THR A 45 8.29 -7.68 13.96
C THR A 45 7.44 -8.56 14.89
N SER A 46 6.29 -8.08 15.37
CA SER A 46 5.38 -8.88 16.17
C SER A 46 4.47 -9.79 15.32
N VAL A 47 4.36 -9.50 14.01
CA VAL A 47 3.54 -10.25 13.08
C VAL A 47 4.42 -11.10 12.15
N LYS A 48 3.95 -12.31 11.82
CA LYS A 48 4.64 -13.21 10.88
C LYS A 48 4.94 -12.49 9.56
N SER A 49 6.15 -12.72 9.03
CA SER A 49 6.69 -12.05 7.83
C SER A 49 7.06 -10.58 8.02
N SER A 50 6.98 -10.04 9.24
CA SER A 50 7.39 -8.69 9.61
C SER A 50 6.91 -7.63 8.59
N PRO A 51 5.60 -7.49 8.35
CA PRO A 51 5.09 -6.64 7.27
C PRO A 51 5.42 -5.17 7.50
N GLN A 52 5.50 -4.40 6.41
CA GLN A 52 5.71 -2.96 6.46
C GLN A 52 4.41 -2.22 6.83
N ASN A 53 4.49 -1.38 7.87
CA ASN A 53 3.35 -0.60 8.40
C ASN A 53 3.37 0.85 7.92
N TYR A 54 2.17 1.41 7.80
CA TYR A 54 1.95 2.81 7.45
C TYR A 54 0.88 3.43 8.35
N THR A 55 1.07 4.68 8.73
CA THR A 55 0.07 5.49 9.43
C THR A 55 -0.37 6.66 8.57
N CYS A 56 -1.68 6.79 8.36
CA CYS A 56 -2.24 7.97 7.71
C CYS A 56 -2.44 9.09 8.73
N LYS A 57 -1.80 10.25 8.52
CA LYS A 57 -1.92 11.40 9.43
C LYS A 57 -3.30 12.06 9.39
N ASP A 58 -4.03 11.93 8.28
CA ASP A 58 -5.36 12.54 8.11
C ASP A 58 -6.44 11.83 8.96
N CYS A 59 -6.46 10.50 8.92
CA CYS A 59 -7.47 9.71 9.63
C CYS A 59 -6.94 8.92 10.83
N ARG A 60 -5.63 9.00 11.11
CA ARG A 60 -4.92 8.37 12.23
C ARG A 60 -5.00 6.85 12.30
N ILE A 61 -5.30 6.19 11.17
CA ILE A 61 -5.30 4.73 11.11
C ILE A 61 -3.90 4.22 10.77
N THR A 62 -3.55 3.08 11.32
CA THR A 62 -2.37 2.30 10.97
C THR A 62 -2.80 1.07 10.18
N PHE A 63 -2.08 0.75 9.12
CA PHE A 63 -2.39 -0.36 8.22
C PHE A 63 -1.11 -0.96 7.61
N TYR A 64 -1.23 -2.16 7.04
CA TYR A 64 -0.14 -2.85 6.36
C TYR A 64 -0.15 -2.53 4.87
N ALA A 65 0.99 -2.67 4.18
CA ALA A 65 1.10 -2.44 2.73
C ALA A 65 0.00 -3.18 1.92
N HIS A 66 -0.21 -4.45 2.25
CA HIS A 66 -1.15 -5.35 1.57
C HIS A 66 -2.62 -5.10 1.92
N THR A 67 -2.91 -4.31 2.96
CA THR A 67 -4.28 -3.88 3.31
C THR A 67 -4.59 -2.46 2.85
N SER A 68 -3.72 -1.87 2.02
CA SER A 68 -3.95 -0.57 1.41
C SER A 68 -5.19 -0.56 0.51
N TYR A 69 -5.77 0.63 0.27
CA TYR A 69 -6.99 0.76 -0.53
C TYR A 69 -6.86 0.19 -1.95
N PHE A 70 -5.66 0.25 -2.54
CA PHE A 70 -5.41 -0.27 -3.87
C PHE A 70 -5.79 -1.76 -3.99
N TYR A 71 -5.37 -2.59 -3.04
CA TYR A 71 -5.67 -4.03 -3.07
C TYR A 71 -7.17 -4.31 -2.91
N ARG A 72 -7.87 -3.56 -2.04
CA ARG A 72 -9.33 -3.65 -1.89
C ARG A 72 -10.07 -3.25 -3.16
N ASN A 73 -9.57 -2.22 -3.86
CA ASN A 73 -10.17 -1.75 -5.10
C ASN A 73 -9.99 -2.82 -6.21
N ILE A 74 -8.78 -3.37 -6.37
CA ILE A 74 -8.54 -4.44 -7.36
C ILE A 74 -9.42 -5.67 -7.08
N GLU A 75 -9.48 -6.14 -5.84
CA GLU A 75 -10.30 -7.30 -5.48
C GLU A 75 -11.77 -7.10 -5.86
N SER A 76 -12.30 -5.88 -5.66
CA SER A 76 -13.66 -5.53 -6.08
C SER A 76 -13.85 -5.49 -7.60
N ASN A 77 -12.82 -5.21 -8.39
CA ASN A 77 -12.93 -5.18 -9.86
C ASN A 77 -12.72 -6.56 -10.49
N ILE A 78 -11.93 -7.43 -9.87
CA ILE A 78 -11.68 -8.80 -10.37
C ILE A 78 -12.89 -9.69 -10.11
N ASN A 79 -13.59 -9.50 -8.99
CA ASN A 79 -14.74 -10.31 -8.59
C ASN A 79 -16.09 -9.77 -9.08
N GLN A 80 -16.08 -8.84 -10.04
CA GLN A 80 -17.26 -8.40 -10.81
C GLN A 80 -17.42 -9.27 -12.05
#